data_AF-A0A2H6LN05-F1
#
_entry.id   AF-A0A2H6LN05-F1
#
_cell.length_a   1.000
_cell.length_b   1.000
_cell.length_c   1.000
_cell.angle_alpha   90.00
_cell.angle_beta   90.00
_cell.angle_gamma   90.00
#
_symmetry.space_group_name_H-M   'P 1'
#
loop_
_entity.id
_entity.type
_entity.pdbx_description
1 polymer ?
#
loop_
_entity_poly.entity_id
_entity_poly.type
_entity_poly.pdbx_seq_one_letter_code
_entity_poly.pdbx_strand_id
1 'polypeptide(L)'
;MQPDEYELESEPDFEVGEKVRLRKQIKNDGTFPGREIGEILAKKGDIGYIASIGTFLQRSYIYAVHFLDKGIVVGCRKKELESAEENHEGNATDE
;
A
#
# COMPACT_ATOMS: atom_id res chain seq x y z
N MET A 1 -0.19 24.89 12.79
CA MET A 1 -1.00 24.03 11.91
C MET A 1 -0.10 23.59 10.78
N GLN A 2 0.29 22.31 10.72
CA GLN A 2 0.84 21.76 9.48
C GLN A 2 -0.34 21.76 8.48
N PRO A 3 -0.17 22.23 7.23
CA PRO A 3 -1.27 22.20 6.29
C PRO A 3 -1.76 20.77 6.19
N ASP A 4 -3.08 20.59 6.24
CA ASP A 4 -3.74 19.37 5.83
C ASP A 4 -3.41 19.19 4.34
N GLU A 5 -2.23 18.63 4.07
CA GLU A 5 -1.70 18.36 2.74
C GLU A 5 -2.72 17.42 2.10
N TYR A 6 -3.55 17.96 1.21
CA TYR A 6 -4.48 17.17 0.44
C TYR A 6 -3.62 16.31 -0.48
N GLU A 7 -3.35 15.07 -0.07
CA GLU A 7 -2.55 14.13 -0.88
C GLU A 7 -3.18 13.92 -2.26
N LEU A 8 -4.46 14.26 -2.43
CA LEU A 8 -5.19 14.24 -3.70
C LEU A 8 -4.85 15.38 -4.67
N GLU A 9 -4.10 16.41 -4.26
CA GLU A 9 -3.62 17.44 -5.19
C GLU A 9 -2.47 16.93 -6.08
N SER A 10 -1.90 15.77 -5.74
CA SER A 10 -0.85 15.09 -6.50
C SER A 10 -1.34 13.77 -7.07
N GLU A 11 -0.65 13.26 -8.08
CA GLU A 11 -0.88 11.91 -8.61
C GLU A 11 -0.58 10.86 -7.51
N PRO A 12 -1.26 9.70 -7.52
CA PRO A 12 -0.95 8.63 -6.58
C PRO A 12 0.50 8.16 -6.73
N ASP A 13 1.18 7.89 -5.62
CA ASP A 13 2.57 7.45 -5.61
C ASP A 13 2.79 6.02 -6.11
N PHE A 14 1.70 5.25 -6.22
CA PHE A 14 1.75 3.87 -6.65
C PHE A 14 0.70 3.61 -7.72
N GLU A 15 0.97 2.68 -8.61
CA GLU A 15 0.07 2.29 -9.69
C GLU A 15 -0.66 0.97 -9.42
N VAL A 16 -1.81 0.75 -10.05
CA VAL A 16 -2.50 -0.54 -9.99
C VAL A 16 -1.65 -1.61 -10.67
N GLY A 17 -1.40 -2.72 -9.97
CA GLY A 17 -0.51 -3.79 -10.39
C GLY A 17 0.91 -3.67 -9.84
N GLU A 18 1.28 -2.52 -9.25
CA GLU A 18 2.61 -2.30 -8.70
C GLU A 18 2.89 -3.23 -7.51
N LYS A 19 4.11 -3.77 -7.46
CA LYS A 19 4.57 -4.60 -6.35
C LYS A 19 5.03 -3.72 -5.21
N VAL A 20 4.40 -3.89 -4.04
CA VAL A 20 4.70 -3.08 -2.85
C VAL A 20 5.04 -3.96 -1.65
N ARG A 21 5.83 -3.40 -0.73
CA ARG A 21 6.17 -3.99 0.55
C ARG A 21 5.62 -3.14 1.69
N LEU A 22 5.15 -3.80 2.74
CA LEU A 22 4.75 -3.12 3.97
C LEU A 22 5.95 -2.66 4.79
N ARG A 23 6.01 -1.36 5.09
CA ARG A 23 6.99 -0.77 6.01
C ARG A 23 6.62 -0.97 7.47
N LYS A 24 5.32 -1.15 7.74
CA LYS A 24 4.73 -1.26 9.08
C LYS A 24 3.72 -2.40 9.10
N GLN A 25 3.54 -2.99 10.28
CA GLN A 25 2.46 -3.95 10.49
C GLN A 25 1.10 -3.24 10.39
N ILE A 26 0.15 -3.87 9.71
CA ILE A 26 -1.22 -3.37 9.58
C ILE A 26 -2.10 -4.16 10.54
N LYS A 27 -2.80 -3.41 11.38
CA LYS A 27 -3.81 -3.94 12.31
C LYS A 27 -5.18 -3.55 11.82
N ASN A 28 -6.16 -4.43 12.04
CA ASN A 28 -7.54 -4.11 11.76
C ASN A 28 -8.01 -2.99 12.70
N ASP A 29 -8.45 -1.87 12.15
CA ASP A 29 -9.03 -0.75 12.88
C ASP A 29 -10.57 -0.85 13.00
N GLY A 30 -11.15 -1.95 12.50
CA GLY A 30 -12.58 -2.19 12.44
C GLY A 30 -13.16 -2.08 11.03
N THR A 31 -12.35 -1.73 10.03
CA THR A 31 -12.76 -1.65 8.63
C THR A 31 -12.69 -3.00 7.89
N PHE A 32 -11.92 -3.96 8.39
CA PHE A 32 -11.77 -5.27 7.75
C PHE A 32 -12.81 -6.27 8.31
N PRO A 33 -13.67 -6.86 7.46
CA PRO A 33 -14.73 -7.77 7.90
C PRO A 33 -14.17 -9.12 8.36
N GLY A 34 -14.79 -9.71 9.38
CA GLY A 34 -14.47 -11.08 9.84
C GLY A 34 -13.18 -11.22 10.65
N ARG A 35 -12.56 -10.11 11.07
CA ARG A 35 -11.37 -10.09 11.95
C ARG A 35 -11.62 -9.16 13.14
N GLU A 36 -10.99 -9.45 14.28
CA GLU A 36 -11.17 -8.62 15.47
C GLU A 36 -10.41 -7.29 15.34
N ILE A 37 -10.88 -6.24 16.03
CA ILE A 37 -10.17 -4.96 16.12
C ILE A 37 -8.83 -5.18 16.83
N GLY A 38 -7.75 -4.69 16.23
CA GLY A 38 -6.38 -4.84 16.73
C GLY A 38 -5.66 -6.09 16.21
N GLU A 39 -6.35 -7.00 15.52
CA GLU A 39 -5.75 -8.18 14.91
C GLU A 39 -4.78 -7.79 13.78
N ILE A 40 -3.64 -8.47 13.68
CA ILE A 40 -2.63 -8.19 12.65
C ILE A 40 -3.06 -8.85 11.34
N LEU A 41 -3.46 -8.03 10.36
CA LEU A 41 -3.82 -8.48 9.01
C LEU A 41 -2.55 -8.78 8.19
N ALA A 42 -1.59 -7.86 8.25
CA ALA A 42 -0.35 -7.93 7.49
C ALA A 42 0.84 -7.46 8.32
N LYS A 43 1.98 -8.14 8.17
CA LYS A 43 3.19 -7.88 8.94
C LYS A 43 4.12 -6.97 8.15
N LYS A 44 5.03 -6.30 8.87
CA LYS A 44 6.13 -5.55 8.24
C LYS A 44 6.95 -6.51 7.37
N GLY A 45 7.21 -6.11 6.13
CA GLY A 45 7.95 -6.89 5.15
C GLY A 45 7.08 -7.76 4.24
N ASP A 46 5.78 -7.91 4.54
CA ASP A 46 4.87 -8.64 3.63
C ASP A 46 4.81 -7.92 2.29
N ILE A 47 4.85 -8.71 1.22
CA ILE A 47 4.76 -8.25 -0.17
C ILE A 47 3.32 -8.42 -0.64
N GLY A 48 2.82 -7.44 -1.38
CA GLY A 48 1.55 -7.51 -2.06
C GLY A 48 1.56 -6.67 -3.33
N TYR A 49 0.41 -6.63 -3.99
CA TYR A 49 0.22 -5.88 -5.22
C TYR A 49 -0.92 -4.88 -5.05
N ILE A 50 -0.78 -3.68 -5.61
CA ILE A 50 -1.87 -2.70 -5.60
C ILE A 50 -3.01 -3.23 -6.48
N ALA A 51 -4.14 -3.57 -5.86
CA ALA A 51 -5.33 -4.04 -6.57
C ALA A 51 -6.22 -2.88 -7.04
N SER A 52 -6.30 -1.81 -6.24
CA SER A 52 -7.06 -0.60 -6.58
C SER A 52 -6.60 0.59 -5.74
N ILE A 53 -6.76 1.79 -6.29
CA ILE A 53 -6.49 3.05 -5.60
C ILE A 53 -7.82 3.74 -5.33
N GLY A 54 -8.10 3.99 -4.05
CA GLY A 54 -9.27 4.72 -3.60
C GLY A 54 -8.89 6.01 -2.90
N THR A 55 -9.90 6.74 -2.42
CA THR A 55 -9.71 7.94 -1.61
C THR A 55 -10.43 7.81 -0.28
N PHE A 56 -9.83 8.32 0.79
CA PHE A 56 -10.43 8.38 2.12
C PHE A 56 -10.77 9.82 2.47
N LEU A 57 -12.05 10.04 2.82
CA LEU A 57 -12.63 11.36 3.14
C LEU A 57 -12.33 12.46 2.12
N GLN A 58 -12.02 12.09 0.86
CA GLN A 58 -11.56 13.01 -0.18
C GLN A 58 -10.35 13.86 0.24
N ARG A 59 -9.46 13.31 1.08
CA ARG A 59 -8.24 14.00 1.55
C ARG A 59 -6.96 13.21 1.34
N SER A 60 -7.04 11.88 1.41
CA SER A 60 -5.89 10.99 1.28
C SER A 60 -6.16 9.85 0.32
N TYR A 61 -5.11 9.38 -0.37
CA TYR A 61 -5.17 8.12 -1.11
C TYR A 61 -5.16 6.92 -0.17
N ILE A 62 -5.95 5.90 -0.51
CA ILE A 62 -5.90 4.58 0.11
C ILE A 62 -5.60 3.56 -0.98
N TYR A 63 -4.53 2.81 -0.77
CA TYR A 63 -4.06 1.77 -1.65
C TYR A 63 -4.58 0.43 -1.15
N ALA A 64 -5.44 -0.21 -1.92
CA ALA A 64 -5.90 -1.56 -1.60
C ALA A 64 -4.83 -2.56 -2.05
N VAL A 65 -4.11 -3.14 -1.10
CA VAL A 65 -3.01 -4.08 -1.37
C VAL A 65 -3.53 -5.50 -1.24
N HIS A 66 -3.41 -6.28 -2.32
CA HIS A 66 -3.72 -7.71 -2.32
C HIS A 66 -2.49 -8.51 -1.93
N PHE A 67 -2.58 -9.17 -0.78
CA PHE A 67 -1.57 -10.12 -0.31
C PHE A 67 -1.93 -11.52 -0.82
N LEU A 68 -1.33 -11.90 -1.95
CA LEU A 68 -1.61 -13.18 -2.62
C LEU A 68 -1.38 -14.40 -1.72
N ASP A 69 -0.33 -14.37 -0.89
CA ASP A 69 -0.01 -15.46 0.05
C ASP A 69 -1.12 -15.70 1.09
N LYS A 70 -1.91 -14.67 1.39
CA LYS A 70 -2.97 -14.70 2.41
C LYS A 70 -4.37 -14.70 1.81
N GLY A 71 -4.51 -14.34 0.54
CA GLY A 71 -5.80 -14.17 -0.13
C GLY A 71 -6.65 -13.04 0.47
N ILE A 72 -6.02 -11.98 0.99
CA ILE A 72 -6.72 -10.83 1.59
C ILE A 72 -6.31 -9.52 0.92
N VAL A 73 -7.25 -8.58 0.85
CA VAL A 73 -7.00 -7.22 0.36
C VAL A 73 -7.12 -6.24 1.52
N VAL A 74 -6.08 -5.44 1.77
CA VAL A 74 -6.03 -4.52 2.91
C VAL A 74 -5.76 -3.10 2.43
N GLY A 75 -6.57 -2.14 2.89
CA GLY A 75 -6.35 -0.73 2.63
C GLY A 75 -5.14 -0.20 3.40
N CYS A 76 -4.20 0.39 2.70
CA CYS A 76 -2.95 0.93 3.24
C CYS A 76 -2.78 2.39 2.80
N ARG A 77 -2.18 3.23 3.64
CA ARG A 77 -1.79 4.60 3.26
C ARG A 77 -0.41 4.60 2.63
N LYS A 78 -0.08 5.64 1.86
CA LYS A 78 1.24 5.88 1.26
C LYS A 78 2.38 5.59 2.23
N LYS A 79 2.34 6.20 3.42
CA LYS A 79 3.37 6.08 4.47
C LYS A 79 3.58 4.68 5.06
N GLU A 80 2.70 3.74 4.75
CA GLU A 80 2.75 2.35 5.21
C GLU A 80 3.36 1.42 4.16
N LEU A 81 3.55 1.91 2.93
CA LEU A 81 4.04 1.17 1.77
C LEU A 81 5.39 1.68 1.28
N GLU A 82 6.16 0.79 0.68
CA GLU A 82 7.32 1.10 -0.15
C GLU A 82 7.23 0.31 -1.45
N SER A 83 7.67 0.90 -2.55
CA SER A 83 7.77 0.19 -3.82
C SER A 83 8.77 -0.96 -3.67
N ALA A 84 8.34 -2.15 -4.11
CA ALA A 84 9.13 -3.37 -4.12
C ALA A 84 9.30 -3.91 -5.55
N GLU A 85 9.02 -3.05 -6.53
CA GLU A 85 9.47 -3.16 -7.90
C GLU A 85 10.99 -3.38 -7.87
N GLU A 86 11.48 -4.44 -8.51
CA GLU A 86 12.90 -4.49 -8.79
C GLU A 86 13.17 -3.39 -9.80
N ASN A 87 13.89 -2.33 -9.38
CA ASN A 87 14.53 -1.42 -10.33
C ASN A 87 15.45 -2.28 -11.20
N HIS A 88 14.93 -2.75 -12.34
CA HIS A 88 15.74 -3.14 -13.50
C HIS A 88 16.34 -1.84 -14.09
N GLU A 89 17.12 -1.12 -13.28
CA GLU A 89 18.09 -0.16 -13.79
C GLU A 89 19.15 -0.98 -14.55
N GLY A 90 19.31 -0.60 -15.82
CA GLY A 90 19.78 -1.47 -16.87
C GLY A 90 21.16 -2.07 -16.64
N ASN A 91 21.25 -3.38 -16.84
CA ASN A 91 22.48 -4.03 -17.27
C ASN A 91 22.40 -4.22 -18.80
N ALA A 92 22.59 -3.12 -19.53
CA ALA A 92 22.88 -3.08 -20.96
C ALA A 92 23.93 -1.96 -21.12
N THR A 93 25.15 -2.16 -21.56
CA THR A 93 25.70 -3.15 -22.50
C THR A 93 27.18 -3.36 -22.13
N ASP A 94 27.60 -4.61 -21.98
CA ASP A 94 29.00 -5.02 -22.09
C ASP A 94 29.25 -5.26 -23.59
N GLU A 95 30.00 -4.37 -24.23
CA GLU A 95 30.77 -4.63 -25.47
C GLU A 95 31.96 -3.67 -25.56
#